data_AF-A0A9D7CBK2-F1
#
_entry.id   AF-A0A9D7CBK2-F1
#
_cell.length_a   1.000
_cell.length_b   1.000
_cell.length_c   1.000
_cell.angle_alpha   90.00
_cell.angle_beta   90.00
_cell.angle_gamma   90.00
#
_symmetry.space_group_name_H-M   'P 1'
#
loop_
_entity.id
_entity.type
_entity.pdbx_description
1 polymer ?
#
loop_
_entity_poly.entity_id
_entity_poly.type
_entity_poly.pdbx_seq_one_letter_code
_entity_poly.pdbx_strand_id
1 'polypeptide(L)'
;MTMRVTVARSQLGLGLALCVCLTAATEVPTTIAQQPALDALVKDVCQKQVLLLGEDANHGSGATLALKVELVKRLVEECDYSAVLFESQVYDFIDVQHAIDARTASPEQVNAAIGGLWSTARETAPLVAFLHQQAMAGRITLGGLDPQVGGATQRYTQQRLPAVLAAYLQGARARACETELARLTTWQYNDSISYDETTRARLRSCVTDIQVGILRRPTSATTREAAVMATNLLSYLAMSDGDAFNVRDRAMFENLGWHLSRLPKDAKVIVWCATVHAVKAPRSNSTDVPMGALIHAALKDRAAAVGFSALSGRFGRPGKPATTLDLASPESLEGRALAGYDSDIHYLDRQQLESFGTIVARALNYRKPEPAAWATLLDGILVLREEQPQR
;
A
#
# COMPACT_ATOMS: atom_id res chain seq x y z
N MET A 1 -15.57 6.18 -83.34
CA MET A 1 -15.29 5.87 -81.92
C MET A 1 -15.50 7.15 -81.11
N THR A 2 -16.76 7.49 -80.83
CA THR A 2 -17.39 7.41 -79.49
C THR A 2 -16.57 8.13 -78.40
N MET A 3 -16.83 9.43 -78.18
CA MET A 3 -17.83 10.01 -77.26
C MET A 3 -17.20 10.32 -75.89
N ARG A 4 -17.05 11.61 -75.56
CA ARG A 4 -17.04 12.07 -74.16
C ARG A 4 -17.69 13.43 -74.04
N VAL A 5 -18.86 13.38 -73.41
CA VAL A 5 -19.73 14.47 -73.00
C VAL A 5 -19.21 15.07 -71.70
N THR A 6 -19.55 16.35 -71.54
CA THR A 6 -19.04 17.33 -70.59
C THR A 6 -19.81 17.35 -69.24
N VAL A 7 -19.16 17.96 -68.24
CA VAL A 7 -19.68 18.67 -67.04
C VAL A 7 -19.99 17.84 -65.78
N ALA A 8 -19.32 18.15 -64.65
CA ALA A 8 -19.90 18.91 -63.53
C ALA A 8 -18.97 19.01 -62.30
N ARG A 9 -18.89 20.22 -61.74
CA ARG A 9 -18.29 20.56 -60.44
C ARG A 9 -19.09 19.93 -59.31
N SER A 10 -18.41 19.46 -58.27
CA SER A 10 -18.95 19.44 -56.89
C SER A 10 -17.82 19.70 -55.90
N GLN A 11 -18.01 20.74 -55.09
CA GLN A 11 -17.17 21.09 -53.95
C GLN A 11 -17.46 20.10 -52.82
N LEU A 12 -16.43 19.46 -52.27
CA LEU A 12 -16.52 18.71 -51.02
C LEU A 12 -15.67 19.44 -49.98
N GLY A 13 -16.35 20.12 -49.07
CA GLY A 13 -15.76 20.67 -47.86
C GLY A 13 -15.32 19.54 -46.95
N LEU A 14 -14.04 19.53 -46.58
CA LEU A 14 -13.52 18.66 -45.54
C LEU A 14 -13.83 19.31 -44.18
N GLY A 15 -14.95 18.90 -43.57
CA GLY A 15 -15.26 19.23 -42.19
C GLY A 15 -14.33 18.47 -41.25
N LEU A 16 -13.51 19.20 -40.50
CA LEU A 16 -12.65 18.66 -39.45
C LEU A 16 -13.56 18.20 -38.29
N ALA A 17 -13.87 16.91 -38.21
CA ALA A 17 -14.58 16.33 -37.08
C ALA A 17 -13.59 16.20 -35.91
N LEU A 18 -13.66 17.15 -34.97
CA LEU A 18 -13.00 17.06 -33.67
C LEU A 18 -13.64 15.89 -32.90
N CYS A 19 -12.99 14.73 -32.91
CA CYS A 19 -13.38 13.61 -32.06
C CYS A 19 -12.90 13.93 -30.64
N VAL A 20 -13.75 14.60 -29.86
CA VAL A 20 -13.54 14.77 -28.42
C VAL A 20 -13.82 13.41 -27.78
N CYS A 21 -12.76 12.64 -27.53
CA CYS A 21 -12.81 11.50 -26.62
C CYS A 21 -13.05 12.03 -25.20
N LEU A 22 -14.32 12.19 -24.83
CA LEU A 22 -14.72 12.27 -23.43
C LEU A 22 -14.41 10.91 -22.80
N THR A 23 -13.29 10.82 -22.10
CA THR A 23 -13.03 9.74 -21.16
C THR A 23 -14.08 9.85 -20.07
N ALA A 24 -15.05 8.94 -20.07
CA ALA A 24 -15.99 8.79 -18.98
C ALA A 24 -15.18 8.42 -17.73
N ALA A 25 -14.94 9.41 -16.86
CA ALA A 25 -14.45 9.18 -15.51
C ALA A 25 -15.43 8.21 -14.86
N THR A 26 -14.93 7.04 -14.47
CA THR A 26 -15.76 6.04 -13.80
C THR A 26 -16.01 6.55 -12.39
N GLU A 27 -17.11 7.28 -12.23
CA GLU A 27 -17.59 7.75 -10.94
C GLU A 27 -17.75 6.54 -10.01
N VAL A 28 -17.17 6.65 -8.80
CA VAL A 28 -17.57 5.82 -7.68
C VAL A 28 -19.07 6.06 -7.51
N PRO A 29 -19.92 5.02 -7.42
CA PRO A 29 -21.34 5.26 -7.23
C PRO A 29 -21.51 6.17 -6.01
N THR A 30 -22.25 7.27 -6.20
CA THR A 30 -22.45 8.38 -5.25
C THR A 30 -22.95 7.88 -3.87
N THR A 31 -23.45 6.65 -3.83
CA THR A 31 -23.94 5.92 -2.67
C THR A 31 -22.86 5.49 -1.66
N ILE A 32 -21.57 5.42 -2.00
CA ILE A 32 -20.51 5.05 -1.04
C ILE A 32 -20.04 6.25 -0.21
N ALA A 33 -19.87 7.42 -0.82
CA ALA A 33 -19.29 8.59 -0.17
C ALA A 33 -20.17 9.21 0.94
N GLN A 34 -21.48 9.00 0.89
CA GLN A 34 -22.47 9.61 1.79
C GLN A 34 -23.06 8.63 2.82
N GLN A 35 -22.30 7.61 3.20
CA GLN A 35 -22.77 6.63 4.18
C GLN A 35 -22.47 7.10 5.61
N PRO A 36 -23.47 7.17 6.52
CA PRO A 36 -23.28 7.59 7.91
C PRO A 36 -22.20 6.81 8.66
N ALA A 37 -21.97 5.55 8.27
CA ALA A 37 -20.89 4.72 8.82
C ALA A 37 -19.49 5.28 8.50
N LEU A 38 -19.27 5.83 7.30
CA LEU A 38 -18.01 6.50 6.97
C LEU A 38 -17.86 7.83 7.71
N ASP A 39 -18.95 8.58 7.89
CA ASP A 39 -18.92 9.83 8.68
C ASP A 39 -18.50 9.56 10.13
N ALA A 40 -19.07 8.52 10.74
CA ALA A 40 -18.70 8.09 12.09
C ALA A 40 -17.23 7.67 12.16
N LEU A 41 -16.76 6.85 11.21
CA LEU A 41 -15.37 6.42 11.14
C LEU A 41 -14.41 7.61 10.99
N VAL A 42 -14.67 8.53 10.05
CA VAL A 42 -13.86 9.73 9.83
C VAL A 42 -13.78 10.55 11.11
N LYS A 43 -14.91 10.79 11.78
CA LYS A 43 -14.96 11.53 13.05
C LYS A 43 -14.07 10.89 14.13
N ASP A 44 -14.11 9.57 14.28
CA ASP A 44 -13.38 8.85 15.32
C ASP A 44 -11.85 8.89 15.12
N VAL A 45 -11.41 8.97 13.87
CA VAL A 45 -9.98 8.93 13.52
C VAL A 45 -9.39 10.29 13.15
N CYS A 46 -10.22 11.33 13.01
CA CYS A 46 -9.82 12.65 12.52
C CYS A 46 -8.69 13.30 13.34
N GLN A 47 -8.66 13.05 14.65
CA GLN A 47 -7.68 13.63 15.58
C GLN A 47 -6.44 12.75 15.79
N LYS A 48 -6.35 11.60 15.10
CA LYS A 48 -5.22 10.68 15.24
C LYS A 48 -4.03 11.18 14.43
N GLN A 49 -2.84 11.02 14.99
CA GLN A 49 -1.60 11.34 14.30
C GLN A 49 -1.22 10.26 13.29
N VAL A 50 -1.43 8.98 13.63
CA VAL A 50 -1.16 7.86 12.72
C VAL A 50 -2.39 6.96 12.66
N LEU A 51 -2.96 6.80 11.47
CA LEU A 51 -4.07 5.91 11.23
C LEU A 51 -3.63 4.74 10.37
N LEU A 52 -3.77 3.51 10.87
CA LEU A 52 -3.57 2.31 10.09
C LEU A 52 -4.91 1.85 9.50
N LEU A 53 -5.00 1.85 8.18
CA LEU A 53 -6.13 1.34 7.42
C LEU A 53 -5.82 -0.07 6.93
N GLY A 54 -6.31 -1.05 7.68
CA GLY A 54 -6.18 -2.48 7.39
C GLY A 54 -6.98 -2.94 6.16
N GLU A 55 -6.86 -4.22 5.85
CA GLU A 55 -7.69 -4.99 4.91
C GLU A 55 -7.38 -6.49 5.09
N ASP A 56 -8.19 -7.35 4.47
CA ASP A 56 -7.94 -8.80 4.46
C ASP A 56 -6.54 -9.16 3.93
N ALA A 57 -5.87 -10.12 4.59
CA ALA A 57 -4.51 -10.55 4.28
C ALA A 57 -4.32 -11.19 2.88
N ASN A 58 -5.39 -11.48 2.13
CA ASN A 58 -5.27 -11.98 0.76
C ASN A 58 -5.19 -10.84 -0.27
N HIS A 59 -5.38 -9.58 0.15
CA HIS A 59 -5.35 -8.39 -0.71
C HIS A 59 -6.23 -8.54 -1.95
N GLY A 60 -7.45 -9.09 -1.78
CA GLY A 60 -8.38 -9.40 -2.87
C GLY A 60 -9.74 -8.70 -2.74
N SER A 61 -9.84 -7.70 -1.87
CA SER A 61 -11.10 -7.13 -1.39
C SER A 61 -11.45 -5.84 -2.11
N GLY A 62 -12.15 -5.93 -3.24
CA GLY A 62 -12.50 -4.81 -4.10
C GLY A 62 -13.44 -3.77 -3.46
N ALA A 63 -14.51 -4.20 -2.78
CA ALA A 63 -15.42 -3.26 -2.12
C ALA A 63 -14.71 -2.56 -0.93
N THR A 64 -13.93 -3.32 -0.16
CA THR A 64 -13.02 -2.76 0.86
C THR A 64 -12.06 -1.72 0.25
N LEU A 65 -11.45 -2.01 -0.90
CA LEU A 65 -10.56 -1.04 -1.56
C LEU A 65 -11.27 0.25 -1.93
N ALA A 66 -12.47 0.17 -2.51
CA ALA A 66 -13.25 1.36 -2.86
C ALA A 66 -13.57 2.23 -1.62
N LEU A 67 -13.88 1.61 -0.49
CA LEU A 67 -14.10 2.31 0.79
C LEU A 67 -12.82 2.94 1.33
N LYS A 68 -11.69 2.23 1.28
CA LYS A 68 -10.38 2.79 1.69
C LYS A 68 -9.98 3.98 0.81
N VAL A 69 -10.24 3.94 -0.49
CA VAL A 69 -10.00 5.07 -1.39
C VAL A 69 -10.78 6.31 -0.95
N GLU A 70 -12.07 6.13 -0.66
CA GLU A 70 -12.92 7.23 -0.21
C GLU A 70 -12.47 7.79 1.15
N LEU A 71 -12.16 6.91 2.09
CA LEU A 71 -11.63 7.31 3.40
C LEU A 71 -10.34 8.12 3.29
N VAL A 72 -9.39 7.69 2.46
CA VAL A 72 -8.14 8.44 2.27
C VAL A 72 -8.42 9.85 1.76
N LYS A 73 -9.31 10.01 0.78
CA LYS A 73 -9.68 11.34 0.25
C LYS A 73 -10.26 12.22 1.35
N ARG A 74 -11.27 11.73 2.05
CA ARG A 74 -11.95 12.45 3.15
C ARG A 74 -10.99 12.81 4.27
N LEU A 75 -10.10 11.89 4.66
CA LEU A 75 -9.13 12.16 5.73
C LEU A 75 -8.10 13.22 5.34
N VAL A 76 -7.67 13.25 4.09
CA VAL A 76 -6.78 14.30 3.57
C VAL A 76 -7.51 15.65 3.48
N GLU A 77 -8.76 15.66 3.03
CA GLU A 77 -9.52 16.90 2.77
C GLU A 77 -10.21 17.48 4.01
N GLU A 78 -10.72 16.64 4.92
CA GLU A 78 -11.54 17.03 6.08
C GLU A 78 -10.75 16.99 7.40
N CYS A 79 -9.65 16.20 7.47
CA CYS A 79 -8.95 15.91 8.73
C CYS A 79 -7.45 16.26 8.72
N ASP A 80 -6.98 16.97 7.69
CA ASP A 80 -5.60 17.45 7.55
C ASP A 80 -4.54 16.32 7.57
N TYR A 81 -4.89 15.12 7.11
CA TYR A 81 -3.89 14.08 6.87
C TYR A 81 -2.97 14.52 5.72
N SER A 82 -1.67 14.59 6.02
CA SER A 82 -0.66 15.19 5.14
C SER A 82 0.39 14.18 4.67
N ALA A 83 0.23 12.90 4.98
CA ALA A 83 1.04 11.83 4.40
C ALA A 83 0.25 10.54 4.23
N VAL A 84 0.53 9.81 3.14
CA VAL A 84 -0.03 8.49 2.87
C VAL A 84 1.12 7.52 2.60
N LEU A 85 1.29 6.56 3.50
CA LEU A 85 2.35 5.57 3.45
C LEU A 85 1.74 4.19 3.17
N PHE A 86 2.37 3.41 2.30
CA PHE A 86 1.88 2.10 1.89
C PHE A 86 2.77 0.98 2.44
N GLU A 87 2.16 -0.17 2.71
CA GLU A 87 2.80 -1.49 2.82
C GLU A 87 3.35 -1.95 1.44
N SER A 88 4.16 -1.08 0.84
CA SER A 88 4.85 -1.24 -0.43
C SER A 88 6.29 -0.83 -0.25
N GLN A 89 7.14 -1.25 -1.18
CA GLN A 89 8.57 -1.06 -1.12
C GLN A 89 8.99 0.41 -0.92
N VAL A 90 9.94 0.65 -0.02
CA VAL A 90 10.45 2.01 0.26
C VAL A 90 11.15 2.65 -0.95
N TYR A 91 11.82 1.85 -1.78
CA TYR A 91 12.74 2.33 -2.82
C TYR A 91 12.04 3.12 -3.94
N ASP A 92 10.96 2.58 -4.52
CA ASP A 92 10.24 3.25 -5.61
C ASP A 92 9.53 4.52 -5.12
N PHE A 93 9.15 4.60 -3.84
CA PHE A 93 8.61 5.82 -3.27
C PHE A 93 9.66 6.92 -3.06
N ILE A 94 10.93 6.57 -2.83
CA ILE A 94 12.03 7.55 -2.83
C ILE A 94 12.17 8.18 -4.23
N ASP A 95 12.09 7.37 -5.28
CA ASP A 95 12.12 7.84 -6.67
C ASP A 95 10.90 8.70 -7.03
N VAL A 96 9.70 8.33 -6.54
CA VAL A 96 8.50 9.18 -6.65
C VAL A 96 8.71 10.53 -5.97
N GLN A 97 9.30 10.57 -4.77
CA GLN A 97 9.58 11.83 -4.09
C GLN A 97 10.55 12.71 -4.88
N HIS A 98 11.63 12.13 -5.42
CA HIS A 98 12.56 12.88 -6.30
C HIS A 98 11.84 13.45 -7.52
N ALA A 99 10.93 12.70 -8.13
CA ALA A 99 10.15 13.15 -9.27
C ALA A 99 9.12 14.24 -8.89
N ILE A 100 8.54 14.19 -7.68
CA ILE A 100 7.66 15.26 -7.16
C ILE A 100 8.47 16.55 -6.98
N ASP A 101 9.63 16.46 -6.34
CA ASP A 101 10.51 17.62 -6.09
C ASP A 101 10.98 18.25 -7.41
N ALA A 102 11.26 17.42 -8.42
CA ALA A 102 11.60 17.84 -9.78
C ALA A 102 10.40 18.29 -10.63
N ARG A 103 9.17 18.19 -10.12
CA ARG A 103 7.91 18.48 -10.85
C ARG A 103 7.69 17.61 -12.09
N THR A 104 8.20 16.38 -12.10
CA THR A 104 8.10 15.42 -13.21
C THR A 104 7.35 14.13 -12.87
N ALA A 105 6.89 13.95 -11.65
CA ALA A 105 6.16 12.74 -11.27
C ALA A 105 4.88 12.56 -12.12
N SER A 106 4.61 11.33 -12.54
CA SER A 106 3.39 10.98 -13.27
C SER A 106 2.45 10.10 -12.42
N PRO A 107 1.15 10.07 -12.72
CA PRO A 107 0.20 9.15 -12.07
C PRO A 107 0.65 7.68 -12.19
N GLU A 108 1.24 7.29 -13.32
CA GLU A 108 1.73 5.93 -13.56
C GLU A 108 2.91 5.57 -12.66
N GLN A 109 3.81 6.52 -12.38
CA GLN A 109 4.91 6.31 -11.44
C GLN A 109 4.39 6.11 -10.01
N VAL A 110 3.42 6.92 -9.58
CA VAL A 110 2.73 6.75 -8.28
C VAL A 110 2.03 5.38 -8.22
N ASN A 111 1.30 5.01 -9.27
CA ASN A 111 0.63 3.71 -9.34
C ASN A 111 1.63 2.55 -9.26
N ALA A 112 2.74 2.63 -9.98
CA ALA A 112 3.77 1.60 -9.95
C ALA A 112 4.40 1.44 -8.56
N ALA A 113 4.66 2.55 -7.86
CA ALA A 113 5.18 2.56 -6.50
C ALA A 113 4.20 1.97 -5.47
N ILE A 114 2.88 2.25 -5.60
CA ILE A 114 1.84 1.61 -4.78
C ILE A 114 1.93 0.08 -4.88
N GLY A 115 2.27 -0.48 -6.04
CA GLY A 115 2.63 -1.89 -6.12
C GLY A 115 1.50 -2.81 -6.58
N GLY A 116 1.88 -3.93 -7.20
CA GLY A 116 0.96 -4.82 -7.93
C GLY A 116 -0.18 -5.45 -7.13
N LEU A 117 -0.11 -5.45 -5.79
CA LEU A 117 -1.22 -5.88 -4.92
C LEU A 117 -2.45 -4.96 -5.02
N TRP A 118 -2.24 -3.67 -5.30
CA TRP A 118 -3.31 -2.66 -5.34
C TRP A 118 -3.36 -1.92 -6.68
N SER A 119 -2.22 -1.69 -7.31
CA SER A 119 -2.09 -0.86 -8.53
C SER A 119 -2.75 -1.46 -9.77
N THR A 120 -3.16 -2.73 -9.69
CA THR A 120 -3.79 -3.47 -10.78
C THR A 120 -5.32 -3.52 -10.66
N ALA A 121 -5.87 -3.15 -9.50
CA ALA A 121 -7.30 -3.12 -9.27
C ALA A 121 -7.90 -1.81 -9.80
N ARG A 122 -9.01 -1.89 -10.53
CA ARG A 122 -9.74 -0.71 -11.02
C ARG A 122 -10.18 0.22 -9.89
N GLU A 123 -10.51 -0.36 -8.72
CA GLU A 123 -10.95 0.38 -7.54
C GLU A 123 -9.92 1.40 -7.03
N THR A 124 -8.63 1.22 -7.31
CA THR A 124 -7.57 2.12 -6.83
C THR A 124 -7.28 3.28 -7.78
N ALA A 125 -7.78 3.25 -9.03
CA ALA A 125 -7.53 4.29 -10.01
C ALA A 125 -7.92 5.71 -9.53
N PRO A 126 -9.08 5.93 -8.86
CA PRO A 126 -9.41 7.25 -8.32
C PRO A 126 -8.49 7.71 -7.19
N LEU A 127 -7.87 6.78 -6.45
CA LEU A 127 -6.88 7.10 -5.42
C LEU A 127 -5.58 7.58 -6.05
N VAL A 128 -5.08 6.89 -7.08
CA VAL A 128 -3.83 7.26 -7.78
C VAL A 128 -3.90 8.70 -8.29
N ALA A 129 -4.98 9.04 -8.99
CA ALA A 129 -5.18 10.38 -9.53
C ALA A 129 -5.19 11.43 -8.41
N PHE A 130 -5.92 11.16 -7.33
CA PHE A 130 -6.00 12.04 -6.17
C PHE A 130 -4.62 12.23 -5.50
N LEU A 131 -3.92 11.14 -5.19
CA LEU A 131 -2.62 11.18 -4.52
C LEU A 131 -1.58 11.92 -5.35
N HIS A 132 -1.53 11.66 -6.66
CA HIS A 132 -0.64 12.38 -7.57
C HIS A 132 -0.92 13.88 -7.55
N GLN A 133 -2.19 14.28 -7.68
CA GLN A 133 -2.58 15.70 -7.64
C GLN A 133 -2.20 16.37 -6.31
N GLN A 134 -2.52 15.75 -5.17
CA GLN A 134 -2.23 16.32 -3.85
C GLN A 134 -0.72 16.40 -3.59
N ALA A 135 0.04 15.38 -4.01
CA ALA A 135 1.49 15.36 -3.85
C ALA A 135 2.17 16.41 -4.74
N MET A 136 1.75 16.54 -6.00
CA MET A 136 2.23 17.59 -6.91
C MET A 136 1.85 19.00 -6.43
N ALA A 137 0.76 19.14 -5.69
CA ALA A 137 0.39 20.40 -5.03
C ALA A 137 1.20 20.68 -3.74
N GLY A 138 2.07 19.76 -3.30
CA GLY A 138 2.83 19.88 -2.05
C GLY A 138 1.99 19.74 -0.78
N ARG A 139 0.78 19.17 -0.89
CA ARG A 139 -0.17 19.02 0.23
C ARG A 139 0.01 17.72 1.00
N ILE A 140 0.46 16.67 0.32
CA ILE A 140 0.76 15.38 0.96
C ILE A 140 2.14 14.86 0.58
N THR A 141 2.72 14.06 1.46
CA THR A 141 3.88 13.20 1.18
C THR A 141 3.43 11.78 0.91
N LEU A 142 4.06 11.11 -0.06
CA LEU A 142 3.83 9.69 -0.36
C LEU A 142 5.05 8.87 0.07
N GLY A 143 4.83 7.65 0.55
CA GLY A 143 5.94 6.81 1.00
C GLY A 143 5.64 5.31 1.01
N GLY A 144 6.69 4.51 0.94
CA GLY A 144 6.66 3.07 1.15
C GLY A 144 7.28 2.70 2.50
N LEU A 145 6.81 1.61 3.09
CA LEU A 145 7.28 1.08 4.36
C LEU A 145 7.98 -0.27 4.22
N ASP A 146 7.72 -1.03 3.16
CA ASP A 146 8.16 -2.41 3.06
C ASP A 146 9.63 -2.53 2.61
N PRO A 147 10.46 -3.41 3.22
CA PRO A 147 11.82 -3.67 2.75
C PRO A 147 11.91 -4.51 1.47
N GLN A 148 10.82 -5.21 1.09
CA GLN A 148 10.84 -6.21 0.03
C GLN A 148 11.20 -5.67 -1.36
N VAL A 149 11.87 -6.51 -2.14
CA VAL A 149 12.21 -6.27 -3.55
C VAL A 149 11.66 -7.38 -4.45
N GLY A 150 11.75 -7.19 -5.78
CA GLY A 150 11.37 -8.19 -6.78
C GLY A 150 9.90 -8.14 -7.22
N GLY A 151 9.16 -7.12 -6.81
CA GLY A 151 7.77 -6.93 -7.23
C GLY A 151 7.66 -6.51 -8.71
N ALA A 152 6.61 -6.94 -9.41
CA ALA A 152 6.45 -6.73 -10.85
C ALA A 152 6.39 -5.26 -11.31
N THR A 153 6.03 -4.34 -10.43
CA THR A 153 5.90 -2.91 -10.73
C THR A 153 7.06 -2.06 -10.20
N GLN A 154 8.08 -2.67 -9.59
CA GLN A 154 9.17 -1.99 -8.90
C GLN A 154 10.28 -1.52 -9.86
N ARG A 155 9.93 -0.63 -10.79
CA ARG A 155 10.82 -0.21 -11.89
C ARG A 155 12.11 0.44 -11.39
N TYR A 156 12.04 1.32 -10.39
CA TYR A 156 13.24 1.96 -9.85
C TYR A 156 14.17 0.94 -9.20
N THR A 157 13.60 0.08 -8.36
CA THR A 157 14.31 -1.01 -7.68
C THR A 157 15.02 -1.94 -8.67
N GLN A 158 14.37 -2.25 -9.79
CA GLN A 158 14.91 -3.13 -10.83
C GLN A 158 15.98 -2.46 -11.70
N GLN A 159 15.80 -1.18 -12.05
CA GLN A 159 16.59 -0.53 -13.10
C GLN A 159 17.69 0.40 -12.57
N ARG A 160 17.53 0.98 -11.38
CA ARG A 160 18.37 2.07 -10.88
C ARG A 160 19.02 1.77 -9.54
N LEU A 161 18.29 1.16 -8.62
CA LEU A 161 18.77 0.88 -7.26
C LEU A 161 20.14 0.18 -7.21
N PRO A 162 20.43 -0.87 -8.01
CA PRO A 162 21.73 -1.56 -7.97
C PRO A 162 22.90 -0.61 -8.23
N ALA A 163 22.82 0.19 -9.30
CA ALA A 163 23.86 1.15 -9.68
C ALA A 163 23.99 2.29 -8.67
N VAL A 164 22.85 2.80 -8.16
CA VAL A 164 22.81 3.87 -7.15
C VAL A 164 23.55 3.46 -5.89
N LEU A 165 23.31 2.24 -5.39
CA LEU A 165 23.97 1.75 -4.19
C LEU A 165 25.43 1.35 -4.44
N ALA A 166 25.71 0.70 -5.56
CA ALA A 166 27.08 0.30 -5.91
C ALA A 166 28.03 1.50 -6.13
N ALA A 167 27.51 2.69 -6.45
CA ALA A 167 28.29 3.92 -6.60
C ALA A 167 29.01 4.38 -5.31
N TYR A 168 28.65 3.84 -4.15
CA TYR A 168 29.37 4.06 -2.88
C TYR A 168 30.63 3.18 -2.74
N LEU A 169 30.85 2.25 -3.67
CA LEU A 169 32.02 1.37 -3.76
C LEU A 169 32.95 1.81 -4.90
N GLN A 170 34.08 1.11 -5.06
CA GLN A 170 35.06 1.41 -6.10
C GLN A 170 35.51 0.16 -6.87
N GLY A 171 35.95 0.38 -8.11
CA GLY A 171 36.65 -0.62 -8.93
C GLY A 171 35.87 -1.92 -9.13
N ALA A 172 36.57 -3.06 -8.97
CA ALA A 172 35.98 -4.38 -9.18
C ALA A 172 34.86 -4.70 -8.18
N ARG A 173 34.94 -4.17 -6.95
CA ARG A 173 33.95 -4.42 -5.91
C ARG A 173 32.60 -3.77 -6.23
N ALA A 174 32.61 -2.53 -6.74
CA ALA A 174 31.40 -1.85 -7.21
C ALA A 174 30.67 -2.67 -8.29
N ARG A 175 31.38 -3.08 -9.34
CA ARG A 175 30.81 -3.88 -10.44
C ARG A 175 30.24 -5.21 -9.98
N ALA A 176 30.95 -5.90 -9.09
CA ALA A 176 30.49 -7.18 -8.54
C ALA A 176 29.19 -7.00 -7.73
N CYS A 177 29.13 -5.99 -6.87
CA CYS A 177 27.95 -5.74 -6.04
C CYS A 177 26.77 -5.21 -6.85
N GLU A 178 26.99 -4.36 -7.85
CA GLU A 178 25.94 -3.96 -8.79
C GLU A 178 25.33 -5.17 -9.49
N THR A 179 26.16 -6.11 -9.95
CA THR A 179 25.69 -7.34 -10.62
C THR A 179 24.86 -8.22 -9.69
N GLU A 180 25.32 -8.45 -8.45
CA GLU A 180 24.58 -9.24 -7.46
C GLU A 180 23.25 -8.58 -7.08
N LEU A 181 23.26 -7.26 -6.84
CA LEU A 181 22.04 -6.51 -6.52
C LEU A 181 21.05 -6.49 -7.69
N ALA A 182 21.52 -6.29 -8.92
CA ALA A 182 20.67 -6.33 -10.10
C ALA A 182 20.00 -7.70 -10.27
N ARG A 183 20.74 -8.78 -10.00
CA ARG A 183 20.18 -10.14 -10.03
C ARG A 183 19.09 -10.32 -8.98
N LEU A 184 19.33 -9.83 -7.76
CA LEU A 184 18.35 -9.87 -6.68
C LEU A 184 17.07 -9.11 -7.04
N THR A 185 17.21 -7.85 -7.45
CA THR A 185 16.06 -6.95 -7.64
C THR A 185 15.21 -7.30 -8.87
N THR A 186 15.78 -8.00 -9.85
CA THR A 186 15.07 -8.52 -11.03
C THR A 186 14.73 -10.00 -10.95
N TRP A 187 15.03 -10.65 -9.83
CA TRP A 187 14.83 -12.10 -9.60
C TRP A 187 15.41 -12.99 -10.72
N GLN A 188 16.63 -12.69 -11.17
CA GLN A 188 17.31 -13.45 -12.22
C GLN A 188 18.08 -14.66 -11.67
N TYR A 189 17.38 -15.56 -11.00
CA TYR A 189 17.89 -16.84 -10.48
C TYR A 189 17.32 -18.03 -11.27
N ASN A 190 18.10 -19.09 -11.42
CA ASN A 190 17.72 -20.31 -12.14
C ASN A 190 18.51 -21.52 -11.62
N ASP A 191 18.35 -22.69 -12.25
CA ASP A 191 19.02 -23.93 -11.85
C ASP A 191 20.56 -23.84 -11.84
N SER A 192 21.14 -22.93 -12.64
CA SER A 192 22.59 -22.69 -12.68
C SER A 192 23.06 -21.57 -11.72
N ILE A 193 22.14 -20.73 -11.25
CA ILE A 193 22.42 -19.59 -10.38
C ILE A 193 21.36 -19.56 -9.27
N SER A 194 21.62 -20.29 -8.19
CA SER A 194 20.66 -20.47 -7.09
C SER A 194 20.71 -19.31 -6.09
N TYR A 195 19.54 -18.92 -5.57
CA TYR A 195 19.42 -18.04 -4.41
C TYR A 195 19.58 -18.85 -3.10
N ASP A 196 20.82 -19.23 -2.81
CA ASP A 196 21.22 -20.03 -1.65
C ASP A 196 21.89 -19.17 -0.56
N GLU A 197 22.34 -19.82 0.52
CA GLU A 197 23.04 -19.14 1.61
C GLU A 197 24.33 -18.46 1.13
N THR A 198 25.06 -19.08 0.19
CA THR A 198 26.26 -18.50 -0.39
C THR A 198 25.96 -17.19 -1.10
N THR A 199 24.88 -17.15 -1.90
CA THR A 199 24.42 -15.94 -2.59
C THR A 199 23.95 -14.88 -1.59
N ARG A 200 23.19 -15.26 -0.56
CA ARG A 200 22.80 -14.32 0.51
C ARG A 200 23.99 -13.74 1.25
N ALA A 201 25.01 -14.54 1.57
CA ALA A 201 26.23 -14.06 2.20
C ALA A 201 26.99 -13.05 1.31
N ARG A 202 27.08 -13.29 -0.01
CA ARG A 202 27.65 -12.31 -0.96
C ARG A 202 26.85 -11.00 -0.99
N LEU A 203 25.52 -11.09 -1.03
CA LEU A 203 24.63 -9.93 -1.00
C LEU A 203 24.79 -9.13 0.30
N ARG A 204 24.77 -9.78 1.46
CA ARG A 204 24.99 -9.13 2.77
C ARG A 204 26.35 -8.44 2.81
N SER A 205 27.39 -9.10 2.32
CA SER A 205 28.73 -8.52 2.22
C SER A 205 28.75 -7.27 1.34
N CYS A 206 28.07 -7.31 0.19
CA CYS A 206 27.93 -6.15 -0.68
C CYS A 206 27.20 -4.98 -0.01
N VAL A 207 26.06 -5.23 0.62
CA VAL A 207 25.28 -4.17 1.28
C VAL A 207 26.03 -3.60 2.49
N THR A 208 26.76 -4.43 3.23
CA THR A 208 27.62 -3.98 4.34
C THR A 208 28.74 -3.05 3.85
N ASP A 209 29.43 -3.42 2.77
CA ASP A 209 30.46 -2.54 2.18
C ASP A 209 29.85 -1.23 1.68
N ILE A 210 28.63 -1.27 1.11
CA ILE A 210 27.90 -0.08 0.67
C ILE A 210 27.61 0.82 1.87
N GLN A 211 27.14 0.29 2.99
CA GLN A 211 26.92 1.07 4.22
C GLN A 211 28.21 1.73 4.71
N VAL A 212 29.33 1.01 4.70
CA VAL A 212 30.65 1.59 5.03
C VAL A 212 31.03 2.70 4.05
N GLY A 213 30.78 2.50 2.75
CA GLY A 213 30.99 3.50 1.71
C GLY A 213 30.15 4.76 1.92
N ILE A 214 28.88 4.61 2.32
CA ILE A 214 27.98 5.72 2.67
C ILE A 214 28.50 6.49 3.87
N LEU A 215 28.91 5.80 4.94
CA LEU A 215 29.42 6.43 6.18
C LEU A 215 30.71 7.24 5.97
N ARG A 216 31.47 6.94 4.92
CA ARG A 216 32.67 7.71 4.53
C ARG A 216 32.34 9.01 3.78
N ARG A 217 31.09 9.24 3.41
CA ARG A 217 30.63 10.47 2.74
C ARG A 217 30.07 11.45 3.78
N PRO A 218 30.15 12.77 3.53
CA PRO A 218 29.48 13.76 4.37
C PRO A 218 27.97 13.50 4.43
N THR A 219 27.37 13.68 5.60
CA THR A 219 25.92 13.52 5.76
C THR A 219 25.14 14.54 4.92
N SER A 220 24.30 14.03 4.04
CA SER A 220 23.37 14.76 3.18
C SER A 220 22.03 14.01 3.07
N ALA A 221 21.00 14.65 2.49
CA ALA A 221 19.73 13.98 2.19
C ALA A 221 19.94 12.70 1.37
N THR A 222 20.74 12.77 0.29
CA THR A 222 21.08 11.63 -0.56
C THR A 222 21.77 10.49 0.19
N THR A 223 22.73 10.79 1.07
CA THR A 223 23.40 9.72 1.85
C THR A 223 22.47 9.11 2.89
N ARG A 224 21.52 9.87 3.44
CA ARG A 224 20.51 9.34 4.38
C ARG A 224 19.52 8.42 3.66
N GLU A 225 19.07 8.80 2.47
CA GLU A 225 18.22 7.94 1.63
C GLU A 225 18.96 6.65 1.24
N ALA A 226 20.22 6.76 0.80
CA ALA A 226 21.03 5.59 0.48
C ALA A 226 21.21 4.67 1.70
N ALA A 227 21.39 5.24 2.90
CA ALA A 227 21.47 4.45 4.14
C ALA A 227 20.16 3.71 4.42
N VAL A 228 19.01 4.36 4.30
CA VAL A 228 17.69 3.72 4.46
C VAL A 228 17.48 2.60 3.45
N MET A 229 17.81 2.83 2.18
CA MET A 229 17.73 1.79 1.15
C MET A 229 18.66 0.60 1.45
N ALA A 230 19.90 0.85 1.86
CA ALA A 230 20.83 -0.20 2.22
C ALA A 230 20.36 -1.00 3.46
N THR A 231 19.84 -0.32 4.49
CA THR A 231 19.27 -0.98 5.67
C THR A 231 18.07 -1.85 5.30
N ASN A 232 17.18 -1.37 4.44
CA ASN A 232 16.03 -2.15 3.99
C ASN A 232 16.42 -3.40 3.19
N LEU A 233 17.48 -3.33 2.38
CA LEU A 233 18.01 -4.51 1.70
C LEU A 233 18.57 -5.54 2.71
N LEU A 234 19.24 -5.10 3.77
CA LEU A 234 19.67 -6.01 4.83
C LEU A 234 18.50 -6.65 5.57
N SER A 235 17.45 -5.88 5.87
CA SER A 235 16.22 -6.40 6.48
C SER A 235 15.56 -7.44 5.58
N TYR A 236 15.45 -7.17 4.28
CA TYR A 236 14.92 -8.13 3.32
C TYR A 236 15.73 -9.43 3.27
N LEU A 237 17.06 -9.34 3.25
CA LEU A 237 17.92 -10.52 3.30
C LEU A 237 17.71 -11.31 4.61
N ALA A 238 17.62 -10.60 5.74
CA ALA A 238 17.41 -11.21 7.06
C ALA A 238 16.08 -11.96 7.21
N MET A 239 15.06 -11.63 6.42
CA MET A 239 13.80 -12.40 6.39
C MET A 239 14.01 -13.86 5.97
N SER A 240 15.11 -14.18 5.29
CA SER A 240 15.45 -15.57 4.92
C SER A 240 16.10 -16.38 6.06
N ASP A 241 16.45 -15.75 7.18
CA ASP A 241 17.14 -16.39 8.32
C ASP A 241 16.16 -16.95 9.37
N GLY A 242 14.85 -16.74 9.18
CA GLY A 242 13.80 -17.05 10.13
C GLY A 242 13.07 -15.81 10.63
N ASP A 243 11.91 -16.00 11.25
CA ASP A 243 11.09 -14.93 11.82
C ASP A 243 10.78 -13.77 10.85
N ALA A 244 10.52 -14.12 9.59
CA ALA A 244 10.35 -13.17 8.49
C ALA A 244 9.29 -12.09 8.78
N PHE A 245 8.22 -12.44 9.50
CA PHE A 245 7.17 -11.51 9.88
C PHE A 245 7.71 -10.41 10.79
N ASN A 246 8.39 -10.76 11.89
CA ASN A 246 8.92 -9.77 12.84
C ASN A 246 10.01 -8.91 12.23
N VAL A 247 10.88 -9.49 11.40
CA VAL A 247 11.92 -8.74 10.69
C VAL A 247 11.27 -7.71 9.74
N ARG A 248 10.26 -8.13 8.98
CA ARG A 248 9.53 -7.25 8.05
C ARG A 248 8.79 -6.14 8.78
N ASP A 249 8.00 -6.46 9.79
CA ASP A 249 7.18 -5.49 10.53
C ASP A 249 8.03 -4.52 11.37
N ARG A 250 9.18 -4.97 11.90
CA ARG A 250 10.19 -4.08 12.49
C ARG A 250 10.71 -3.08 11.46
N ALA A 251 11.10 -3.53 10.27
CA ALA A 251 11.61 -2.65 9.23
C ALA A 251 10.54 -1.63 8.79
N MET A 252 9.28 -2.06 8.64
CA MET A 252 8.17 -1.14 8.32
C MET A 252 7.97 -0.08 9.41
N PHE A 253 8.05 -0.46 10.68
CA PHE A 253 7.99 0.48 11.81
C PHE A 253 9.16 1.48 11.80
N GLU A 254 10.38 1.02 11.54
CA GLU A 254 11.56 1.90 11.45
C GLU A 254 11.46 2.87 10.26
N ASN A 255 10.93 2.40 9.13
CA ASN A 255 10.67 3.24 7.96
C ASN A 255 9.59 4.29 8.23
N LEU A 256 8.54 3.96 8.99
CA LEU A 256 7.59 4.97 9.47
C LEU A 256 8.30 6.02 10.31
N GLY A 257 9.20 5.62 11.22
CA GLY A 257 10.02 6.55 12.01
C GLY A 257 10.86 7.47 11.12
N TRP A 258 11.46 6.93 10.06
CA TRP A 258 12.19 7.72 9.08
C TRP A 258 11.31 8.74 8.35
N HIS A 259 10.11 8.35 7.91
CA HIS A 259 9.14 9.28 7.31
C HIS A 259 8.71 10.37 8.29
N LEU A 260 8.31 10.01 9.51
CA LEU A 260 7.90 10.95 10.55
C LEU A 260 9.00 11.97 10.88
N SER A 261 10.27 11.57 10.87
CA SER A 261 11.40 12.48 11.14
C SER A 261 11.59 13.58 10.09
N ARG A 262 10.98 13.43 8.90
CA ARG A 262 11.06 14.36 7.77
C ARG A 262 9.78 15.17 7.58
N LEU A 263 8.71 14.81 8.28
CA LEU A 263 7.45 15.52 8.26
C LEU A 263 7.40 16.61 9.35
N PRO A 264 6.51 17.61 9.22
CA PRO A 264 6.15 18.49 10.33
C PRO A 264 5.75 17.70 11.58
N LYS A 265 6.03 18.24 12.78
CA LYS A 265 5.81 17.53 14.05
C LYS A 265 4.36 17.13 14.31
N ASP A 266 3.43 17.91 13.77
CA ASP A 266 1.98 17.77 13.85
C ASP A 266 1.36 17.09 12.62
N ALA A 267 2.19 16.62 11.67
CA ALA A 267 1.73 15.90 10.51
C ALA A 267 0.94 14.65 10.91
N LYS A 268 -0.19 14.44 10.22
CA LYS A 268 -1.03 13.26 10.35
C LYS A 268 -0.79 12.32 9.18
N VAL A 269 -0.66 11.04 9.47
CA VAL A 269 -0.20 10.01 8.54
C VAL A 269 -1.23 8.89 8.42
N ILE A 270 -1.60 8.56 7.19
CA ILE A 270 -2.36 7.35 6.87
C ILE A 270 -1.38 6.26 6.49
N VAL A 271 -1.53 5.07 7.05
CA VAL A 271 -0.80 3.86 6.70
C VAL A 271 -1.77 2.88 6.05
N TRP A 272 -1.55 2.58 4.77
CA TRP A 272 -2.32 1.62 4.00
C TRP A 272 -1.65 0.25 4.07
N CYS A 273 -2.30 -0.73 4.70
CA CYS A 273 -1.73 -2.07 4.87
C CYS A 273 -2.82 -3.15 5.03
N ALA A 274 -2.43 -4.42 5.11
CA ALA A 274 -3.28 -5.48 5.63
C ALA A 274 -3.48 -5.35 7.14
N THR A 275 -4.62 -5.85 7.64
CA THR A 275 -4.98 -5.76 9.06
C THR A 275 -3.99 -6.52 9.93
N VAL A 276 -3.39 -7.60 9.43
CA VAL A 276 -2.37 -8.37 10.17
C VAL A 276 -1.16 -7.53 10.57
N HIS A 277 -0.80 -6.53 9.77
CA HIS A 277 0.26 -5.55 10.08
C HIS A 277 -0.26 -4.38 10.91
N ALA A 278 -1.57 -4.10 10.86
CA ALA A 278 -2.21 -2.95 11.50
C ALA A 278 -2.51 -3.15 12.99
N VAL A 279 -2.76 -4.40 13.43
CA VAL A 279 -3.29 -4.65 14.79
C VAL A 279 -2.36 -4.13 15.89
N LYS A 280 -2.99 -3.66 16.96
CA LYS A 280 -2.34 -2.90 18.06
C LYS A 280 -1.59 -3.76 19.07
N ALA A 281 -1.72 -5.08 18.98
CA ALA A 281 -1.07 -6.03 19.87
C ALA A 281 -0.80 -7.35 19.15
N PRO A 282 0.19 -8.14 19.62
CA PRO A 282 0.35 -9.53 19.18
C PRO A 282 -0.93 -10.33 19.34
N ARG A 283 -1.19 -11.23 18.39
CA ARG A 283 -2.35 -12.13 18.46
C ARG A 283 -2.09 -13.21 19.50
N SER A 284 -3.15 -13.69 20.15
CA SER A 284 -3.06 -14.80 21.09
C SER A 284 -2.38 -16.01 20.44
N ASN A 285 -1.39 -16.60 21.13
CA ASN A 285 -0.60 -17.73 20.65
C ASN A 285 0.24 -17.47 19.39
N SER A 286 0.56 -16.20 19.08
CA SER A 286 1.58 -15.86 18.09
C SER A 286 2.79 -15.17 18.73
N THR A 287 3.98 -15.47 18.21
CA THR A 287 5.21 -14.70 18.48
C THR A 287 5.37 -13.52 17.52
N ASP A 288 4.44 -13.37 16.58
CA ASP A 288 4.41 -12.26 15.63
C ASP A 288 4.12 -10.95 16.36
N VAL A 289 4.99 -9.96 16.15
CA VAL A 289 4.89 -8.59 16.64
C VAL A 289 4.59 -7.68 15.45
N PRO A 290 3.31 -7.35 15.22
CA PRO A 290 2.92 -6.55 14.07
C PRO A 290 3.39 -5.11 14.19
N MET A 291 3.58 -4.45 13.05
CA MET A 291 3.98 -3.05 12.95
C MET A 291 3.05 -2.16 13.79
N GLY A 292 1.75 -2.41 13.74
CA GLY A 292 0.74 -1.72 14.52
C GLY A 292 0.98 -1.78 16.03
N ALA A 293 1.45 -2.92 16.56
CA ALA A 293 1.78 -3.05 17.98
C ALA A 293 2.98 -2.18 18.37
N LEU A 294 3.99 -2.11 17.50
CA LEU A 294 5.16 -1.25 17.69
C LEU A 294 4.77 0.23 17.65
N ILE A 295 3.90 0.60 16.72
CA ILE A 295 3.36 1.96 16.59
C ILE A 295 2.56 2.35 17.84
N HIS A 296 1.68 1.48 18.33
CA HIS A 296 0.88 1.79 19.52
C HIS A 296 1.71 1.83 20.80
N ALA A 297 2.79 1.03 20.89
CA ALA A 297 3.75 1.17 21.98
C ALA A 297 4.43 2.56 21.99
N ALA A 298 4.75 3.11 20.81
CA ALA A 298 5.44 4.39 20.67
C ALA A 298 4.51 5.62 20.74
N LEU A 299 3.31 5.52 20.15
CA LEU A 299 2.40 6.65 19.95
C LEU A 299 1.17 6.62 20.85
N LYS A 300 0.86 5.46 21.45
CA LYS A 300 -0.31 5.25 22.32
C LYS A 300 -1.61 5.66 21.61
N ASP A 301 -2.40 6.50 22.27
CA ASP A 301 -3.69 7.04 21.82
C ASP A 301 -3.61 7.99 20.63
N ARG A 302 -2.41 8.46 20.27
CA ARG A 302 -2.17 9.21 19.03
C ARG A 302 -2.21 8.34 17.78
N ALA A 303 -2.12 7.01 17.93
CA ALA A 303 -2.35 6.08 16.83
C ALA A 303 -3.76 5.48 16.91
N ALA A 304 -4.28 5.05 15.76
CA ALA A 304 -5.46 4.18 15.69
C ALA A 304 -5.30 3.14 14.58
N ALA A 305 -5.93 1.98 14.77
CA ALA A 305 -5.99 0.93 13.75
C ALA A 305 -7.44 0.57 13.41
N VAL A 306 -7.81 0.64 12.13
CA VAL A 306 -9.14 0.29 11.63
C VAL A 306 -9.03 -0.90 10.69
N GLY A 307 -9.82 -1.94 10.96
CA GLY A 307 -9.94 -3.11 10.10
C GLY A 307 -11.21 -3.10 9.25
N PHE A 308 -11.27 -4.03 8.30
CA PHE A 308 -12.44 -4.25 7.46
C PHE A 308 -12.83 -5.72 7.53
N SER A 309 -14.13 -6.00 7.51
CA SER A 309 -14.63 -7.36 7.43
C SER A 309 -15.90 -7.45 6.58
N ALA A 310 -16.30 -8.66 6.20
CA ALA A 310 -17.48 -8.87 5.38
C ALA A 310 -18.31 -10.09 5.80
N LEU A 311 -19.64 -9.91 5.80
CA LEU A 311 -20.61 -10.94 6.13
C LEU A 311 -20.64 -12.04 5.06
N SER A 312 -20.62 -11.70 3.78
CA SER A 312 -20.54 -12.65 2.66
C SER A 312 -19.87 -12.01 1.45
N GLY A 313 -19.88 -12.70 0.31
CA GLY A 313 -19.51 -12.15 -1.00
C GLY A 313 -18.42 -12.96 -1.66
N ARG A 314 -17.48 -12.28 -2.32
CA ARG A 314 -16.34 -12.91 -3.00
C ARG A 314 -15.11 -12.01 -2.92
N PHE A 315 -13.92 -12.59 -2.91
CA PHE A 315 -12.65 -11.85 -2.93
C PHE A 315 -11.66 -12.51 -3.88
N GLY A 316 -10.78 -11.72 -4.48
CA GLY A 316 -9.78 -12.19 -5.43
C GLY A 316 -9.05 -11.03 -6.10
N ARG A 317 -7.78 -11.25 -6.45
CA ARG A 317 -6.95 -10.29 -7.19
C ARG A 317 -7.23 -10.37 -8.71
N PRO A 318 -6.98 -9.31 -9.48
CA PRO A 318 -7.13 -9.32 -10.93
C PRO A 318 -6.35 -10.49 -11.56
N GLY A 319 -6.98 -11.17 -12.52
CA GLY A 319 -6.39 -12.32 -13.21
C GLY A 319 -6.29 -13.62 -12.39
N LYS A 320 -6.84 -13.67 -11.17
CA LYS A 320 -6.98 -14.90 -10.38
C LYS A 320 -8.46 -15.27 -10.21
N PRO A 321 -8.81 -16.57 -10.14
CA PRO A 321 -10.17 -16.97 -9.79
C PRO A 321 -10.58 -16.40 -8.43
N ALA A 322 -11.69 -15.67 -8.40
CA ALA A 322 -12.25 -15.17 -7.15
C ALA A 322 -12.78 -16.32 -6.30
N THR A 323 -12.55 -16.22 -4.99
CA THR A 323 -13.00 -17.18 -3.98
C THR A 323 -14.30 -16.69 -3.35
N THR A 324 -15.23 -17.61 -3.15
CA THR A 324 -16.47 -17.34 -2.41
C THR A 324 -16.18 -17.13 -0.93
N LEU A 325 -16.79 -16.09 -0.37
CA LEU A 325 -16.88 -15.82 1.05
C LEU A 325 -18.29 -16.20 1.51
N ASP A 326 -18.40 -17.36 2.14
CA ASP A 326 -19.69 -17.86 2.62
C ASP A 326 -20.29 -16.92 3.67
N LEU A 327 -21.61 -16.96 3.81
CA LEU A 327 -22.32 -16.20 4.83
C LEU A 327 -21.74 -16.49 6.22
N ALA A 328 -21.33 -15.44 6.95
CA ALA A 328 -20.82 -15.58 8.29
C ALA A 328 -21.91 -16.06 9.25
N SER A 329 -21.51 -16.78 10.30
CA SER A 329 -22.44 -17.22 11.34
C SER A 329 -23.17 -16.01 11.95
N PRO A 330 -24.48 -16.09 12.26
CA PRO A 330 -25.19 -15.04 13.00
C PRO A 330 -24.54 -14.67 14.34
N GLU A 331 -23.75 -15.59 14.93
CA GLU A 331 -23.03 -15.37 16.19
C GLU A 331 -21.65 -14.73 16.02
N SER A 332 -21.14 -14.62 14.79
CA SER A 332 -19.88 -13.92 14.48
C SER A 332 -20.03 -12.41 14.63
N LEU A 333 -18.90 -11.70 14.67
CA LEU A 333 -18.89 -10.24 14.69
C LEU A 333 -19.64 -9.67 13.49
N GLU A 334 -19.42 -10.21 12.29
CA GLU A 334 -20.09 -9.74 11.08
C GLU A 334 -21.61 -9.99 11.13
N GLY A 335 -22.00 -11.17 11.61
CA GLY A 335 -23.41 -11.54 11.79
C GLY A 335 -24.14 -10.63 12.77
N ARG A 336 -23.53 -10.35 13.93
CA ARG A 336 -24.11 -9.46 14.95
C ARG A 336 -24.08 -8.00 14.55
N ALA A 337 -23.03 -7.55 13.88
CA ALA A 337 -22.91 -6.18 13.39
C ALA A 337 -24.04 -5.82 12.44
N LEU A 338 -24.43 -6.73 11.56
CA LEU A 338 -25.46 -6.46 10.55
C LEU A 338 -26.85 -6.98 10.92
N ALA A 339 -27.02 -7.54 12.13
CA ALA A 339 -28.32 -7.98 12.62
C ALA A 339 -29.26 -6.78 12.79
N GLY A 340 -30.32 -6.71 11.99
CA GLY A 340 -31.30 -5.59 12.02
C GLY A 340 -30.77 -4.27 11.48
N TYR A 341 -29.61 -4.28 10.81
CA TYR A 341 -29.11 -3.15 10.03
C TYR A 341 -29.49 -3.35 8.57
N ASP A 342 -30.10 -2.35 7.94
CA ASP A 342 -30.49 -2.40 6.52
C ASP A 342 -29.42 -1.80 5.58
N SER A 343 -28.39 -1.15 6.13
CA SER A 343 -27.31 -0.54 5.34
C SER A 343 -26.32 -1.59 4.79
N ASP A 344 -25.63 -1.25 3.70
CA ASP A 344 -24.62 -2.11 3.08
C ASP A 344 -23.32 -2.19 3.90
N ILE A 345 -23.06 -1.19 4.75
CA ILE A 345 -21.92 -1.19 5.67
C ILE A 345 -22.36 -0.75 7.07
N HIS A 346 -21.63 -1.20 8.08
CA HIS A 346 -21.78 -0.75 9.46
C HIS A 346 -20.39 -0.56 10.09
N TYR A 347 -20.13 0.65 10.60
CA TYR A 347 -18.92 0.93 11.38
C TYR A 347 -19.16 0.57 12.85
N LEU A 348 -18.32 -0.30 13.38
CA LEU A 348 -18.24 -0.61 14.80
C LEU A 348 -17.10 0.19 15.41
N ASP A 349 -17.44 1.10 16.32
CA ASP A 349 -16.46 1.82 17.12
C ASP A 349 -15.86 0.91 18.21
N ARG A 350 -14.89 1.46 18.95
CA ARG A 350 -14.22 0.73 20.02
C ARG A 350 -15.16 0.26 21.12
N GLN A 351 -16.13 1.07 21.53
CA GLN A 351 -17.06 0.72 22.61
C GLN A 351 -17.96 -0.45 22.19
N GLN A 352 -18.44 -0.45 20.95
CA GLN A 352 -19.20 -1.56 20.38
C GLN A 352 -18.34 -2.83 20.30
N LEU A 353 -17.08 -2.73 19.87
CA LEU A 353 -16.16 -3.88 19.87
C LEU A 353 -15.90 -4.42 21.28
N GLU A 354 -15.77 -3.56 22.29
CA GLU A 354 -15.61 -3.96 23.69
C GLU A 354 -16.84 -4.73 24.20
N SER A 355 -18.05 -4.30 23.79
CA SER A 355 -19.31 -4.94 24.17
C SER A 355 -19.48 -6.37 23.65
N PHE A 356 -18.79 -6.73 22.56
CA PHE A 356 -18.81 -8.09 22.01
C PHE A 356 -17.88 -9.06 22.74
N GLY A 357 -16.92 -8.58 23.53
CA GLY A 357 -15.93 -9.43 24.19
C GLY A 357 -15.10 -10.25 23.19
N THR A 358 -14.82 -11.50 23.54
CA THR A 358 -14.17 -12.45 22.61
C THR A 358 -15.19 -13.01 21.63
N ILE A 359 -15.04 -12.69 20.34
CA ILE A 359 -15.96 -13.10 19.28
C ILE A 359 -15.19 -13.48 18.01
N VAL A 360 -15.72 -14.44 17.24
CA VAL A 360 -15.15 -14.83 15.94
C VAL A 360 -15.37 -13.72 14.93
N ALA A 361 -14.33 -13.29 14.24
CA ALA A 361 -14.42 -12.39 13.10
C ALA A 361 -13.40 -12.73 12.01
N ARG A 362 -13.55 -12.11 10.85
CA ARG A 362 -12.74 -12.33 9.65
C ARG A 362 -11.79 -11.17 9.32
N ALA A 363 -11.71 -10.16 10.17
CA ALA A 363 -11.02 -8.89 9.90
C ALA A 363 -9.51 -9.01 9.58
N LEU A 364 -8.89 -10.14 9.93
CA LEU A 364 -7.49 -10.46 9.59
C LEU A 364 -7.37 -11.29 8.32
N ASN A 365 -8.21 -12.30 8.18
CA ASN A 365 -8.17 -13.25 7.07
C ASN A 365 -9.55 -13.87 6.84
N TYR A 366 -10.15 -13.59 5.68
CA TYR A 366 -11.42 -14.13 5.24
C TYR A 366 -11.47 -15.67 5.21
N ARG A 367 -10.33 -16.33 4.96
CA ARG A 367 -10.23 -17.80 4.94
C ARG A 367 -10.04 -18.41 6.33
N LYS A 368 -9.65 -17.61 7.31
CA LYS A 368 -9.32 -18.10 8.65
C LYS A 368 -9.97 -17.19 9.71
N PRO A 369 -11.31 -17.24 9.85
CA PRO A 369 -11.99 -16.55 10.94
C PRO A 369 -11.43 -17.05 12.28
N GLU A 370 -11.18 -16.13 13.22
CA GLU A 370 -10.63 -16.49 14.53
C GLU A 370 -11.31 -15.71 15.66
N PRO A 371 -11.44 -16.31 16.86
CA PRO A 371 -11.94 -15.61 18.03
C PRO A 371 -10.87 -14.67 18.59
N ALA A 372 -11.24 -13.41 18.83
CA ALA A 372 -10.37 -12.45 19.50
C ALA A 372 -11.19 -11.42 20.29
N ALA A 373 -10.56 -10.79 21.28
CA ALA A 373 -11.07 -9.58 21.89
C ALA A 373 -10.74 -8.38 20.99
N TRP A 374 -11.53 -8.17 19.93
CA TRP A 374 -11.19 -7.28 18.82
C TRP A 374 -10.88 -5.83 19.22
N ALA A 375 -11.49 -5.30 20.28
CA ALA A 375 -11.18 -3.98 20.82
C ALA A 375 -9.72 -3.81 21.30
N THR A 376 -9.06 -4.91 21.65
CA THR A 376 -7.62 -4.92 22.01
C THR A 376 -6.73 -4.83 20.77
N LEU A 377 -7.23 -5.27 19.61
CA LEU A 377 -6.48 -5.37 18.36
C LEU A 377 -6.76 -4.22 17.39
N LEU A 378 -7.95 -3.62 17.43
CA LEU A 378 -8.40 -2.56 16.52
C LEU A 378 -9.21 -1.51 17.29
N ASP A 379 -9.20 -0.26 16.85
CA ASP A 379 -10.03 0.83 17.39
C ASP A 379 -11.38 0.94 16.67
N GLY A 380 -11.52 0.31 15.51
CA GLY A 380 -12.80 0.16 14.84
C GLY A 380 -12.75 -0.89 13.73
N ILE A 381 -13.92 -1.40 13.35
CA ILE A 381 -14.09 -2.31 12.22
C ILE A 381 -15.23 -1.82 11.34
N LEU A 382 -14.96 -1.63 10.05
CA LEU A 382 -16.01 -1.41 9.07
C LEU A 382 -16.46 -2.77 8.51
N VAL A 383 -17.71 -3.15 8.78
CA VAL A 383 -18.30 -4.42 8.35
C VAL A 383 -19.14 -4.18 7.10
N LEU A 384 -18.82 -4.89 6.02
CA LEU A 384 -19.56 -4.89 4.77
C LEU A 384 -20.59 -6.04 4.77
N ARG A 385 -21.75 -5.80 4.16
CA ARG A 385 -22.73 -6.86 3.88
C ARG A 385 -22.21 -7.83 2.84
N GLU A 386 -21.64 -7.32 1.76
CA GLU A 386 -21.09 -8.14 0.68
C GLU A 386 -19.74 -7.59 0.20
N GLU A 387 -18.72 -8.45 0.19
CA GLU A 387 -17.44 -8.17 -0.44
C GLU A 387 -17.49 -8.48 -1.94
N GLN A 388 -16.70 -7.74 -2.72
CA GLN A 388 -16.51 -8.00 -4.15
C GLN A 388 -15.04 -8.24 -4.46
N PRO A 389 -14.70 -9.07 -5.47
CA PRO A 389 -13.31 -9.21 -5.88
C PRO A 389 -12.82 -7.92 -6.54
N GLN A 390 -11.51 -7.71 -6.53
CA GLN A 390 -10.89 -6.64 -7.29
C GLN A 390 -11.16 -6.82 -8.79
N ARG A 391 -11.42 -5.72 -9.49
CA ARG A 391 -11.73 -5.73 -10.93
C ARG A 391 -10.57 -5.30 -11.81
#